data_AF-A0A7K3ZVT3-F1
#
_entry.id   AF-A0A7K3ZVT3-F1
#
_cell.length_a   1.000
_cell.length_b   1.000
_cell.length_c   1.000
_cell.angle_alpha   90.00
_cell.angle_beta   90.00
_cell.angle_gamma   90.00
#
_symmetry.space_group_name_H-M   'P 1'
#
loop_
_entity.id
_entity.type
_entity.pdbx_description
1 polymer ?
#
loop_
_entity_poly.entity_id
_entity_poly.type
_entity_poly.pdbx_seq_one_letter_code
_entity_poly.pdbx_strand_id
1 'polypeptide(L)'
;MKEEFDKMTFEEKVSFLVDNLRALPDSLAEEGIDILAQAGETEYAVVLARDKGKIDKAISVLVEAGDYLWAALIAKNAGQASRSQELYREGLQYYIDMEMFGRAVSAATALGLSPDVIDDLYRSGIARESRDTDLAHSRDMIECAMQSLDLSLLGREDELSLELMKAVQEQRERMASDEKEEK
;
A
#
# COMPACT_ATOMS: atom_id res chain seq x y z
N MET A 1 -39.44 11.45 5.69
CA MET A 1 -38.06 10.95 5.78
C MET A 1 -37.91 9.52 5.27
N LYS A 2 -38.33 8.45 5.97
CA LYS A 2 -38.15 7.06 5.42
C LYS A 2 -38.87 6.84 4.09
N GLU A 3 -40.14 7.22 3.99
CA GLU A 3 -40.89 7.11 2.72
C GLU A 3 -40.34 7.97 1.57
N GLU A 4 -39.59 9.04 1.88
CA GLU A 4 -38.93 9.87 0.86
C GLU A 4 -37.62 9.24 0.44
N PHE A 5 -36.86 8.73 1.40
CA PHE A 5 -35.63 7.97 1.17
C PHE A 5 -35.91 6.75 0.29
N ASP A 6 -36.97 6.00 0.54
CA ASP A 6 -37.33 4.81 -0.24
C ASP A 6 -37.67 5.11 -1.70
N LYS A 7 -38.03 6.36 -2.02
CA LYS A 7 -38.35 6.81 -3.40
C LYS A 7 -37.13 7.34 -4.15
N MET A 8 -36.01 7.58 -3.46
CA MET A 8 -34.77 8.05 -4.07
C MET A 8 -34.12 6.96 -4.91
N THR A 9 -33.46 7.37 -5.98
CA THR A 9 -32.51 6.54 -6.73
C THR A 9 -31.31 6.16 -5.87
N PHE A 10 -30.51 5.18 -6.32
CA PHE A 10 -29.35 4.74 -5.54
C PHE A 10 -28.34 5.88 -5.31
N GLU A 11 -28.02 6.64 -6.35
CA GLU A 11 -27.09 7.77 -6.27
C GLU A 11 -27.62 8.89 -5.34
N GLU A 12 -28.93 9.17 -5.40
CA GLU A 12 -29.57 10.12 -4.48
C GLU A 12 -29.53 9.63 -3.04
N LYS A 13 -29.75 8.33 -2.79
CA LYS A 13 -29.61 7.73 -1.46
C LYS A 13 -28.18 7.88 -0.95
N VAL A 14 -27.17 7.61 -1.77
CA VAL A 14 -25.75 7.77 -1.39
C VAL A 14 -25.46 9.22 -1.00
N SER A 15 -25.81 10.19 -1.85
CA SER A 15 -25.61 11.62 -1.56
C SER A 15 -26.33 12.04 -0.27
N PHE A 16 -27.58 11.62 -0.10
CA PHE A 16 -28.36 11.90 1.10
C PHE A 16 -27.68 11.35 2.37
N LEU A 17 -27.17 10.13 2.32
CA LEU A 17 -26.51 9.48 3.46
C LEU A 17 -25.21 10.18 3.84
N VAL A 18 -24.39 10.58 2.85
CA VAL A 18 -23.15 11.32 3.08
C VAL A 18 -23.43 12.67 3.75
N ASP A 19 -24.42 13.41 3.24
CA ASP A 19 -24.77 14.74 3.77
C ASP A 19 -25.38 14.69 5.17
N ASN A 20 -26.06 13.59 5.52
CA ASN A 20 -26.82 13.47 6.76
C ASN A 20 -26.23 12.46 7.76
N LEU A 21 -24.98 12.01 7.55
CA LEU A 21 -24.34 10.90 8.27
C LEU A 21 -24.52 10.95 9.81
N ARG A 22 -24.28 12.12 10.42
CA ARG A 22 -24.34 12.31 11.88
C ARG A 22 -25.76 12.40 12.44
N ALA A 23 -26.72 12.83 11.62
CA ALA A 23 -28.10 13.10 12.03
C ALA A 23 -29.07 12.02 11.53
N LEU A 24 -28.56 10.95 10.93
CA LEU A 24 -29.37 9.90 10.33
C LEU A 24 -30.22 9.19 11.40
N PRO A 25 -31.53 8.97 11.19
CA PRO A 25 -32.35 8.17 12.10
C PRO A 25 -31.87 6.72 12.20
N ASP A 26 -32.00 6.12 13.39
CA ASP A 26 -31.59 4.72 13.61
C ASP A 26 -32.34 3.71 12.72
N SER A 27 -33.57 4.05 12.31
CA SER A 27 -34.39 3.24 11.40
C SER A 27 -33.86 3.15 9.97
N LEU A 28 -32.93 4.03 9.59
CA LEU A 28 -32.23 4.05 8.32
C LEU A 28 -30.77 3.61 8.44
N ALA A 29 -30.26 3.38 9.66
CA ALA A 29 -28.85 3.13 9.88
C ALA A 29 -28.36 1.84 9.18
N GLU A 30 -29.07 0.72 9.31
CA GLU A 30 -28.65 -0.56 8.70
C GLU A 30 -28.62 -0.45 7.17
N GLU A 31 -29.73 -0.02 6.57
CA GLU A 31 -29.84 0.16 5.12
C GLU A 31 -28.83 1.18 4.60
N GLY A 32 -28.62 2.27 5.34
CA GLY A 32 -27.66 3.31 4.99
C GLY A 32 -26.21 2.82 4.98
N ILE A 33 -25.83 1.99 5.96
CA ILE A 33 -24.49 1.36 6.00
C ILE A 33 -24.29 0.49 4.76
N ASP A 34 -25.28 -0.35 4.43
CA ASP A 34 -25.20 -1.27 3.29
C ASP A 34 -25.13 -0.52 1.95
N ILE A 35 -25.92 0.53 1.78
CA ILE A 35 -25.89 1.37 0.57
C ILE A 35 -24.52 2.04 0.40
N LEU A 36 -23.98 2.64 1.47
CA LEU A 36 -22.67 3.28 1.43
C LEU A 36 -21.57 2.27 1.11
N ALA A 37 -21.59 1.10 1.75
CA ALA A 37 -20.63 0.03 1.47
C ALA A 37 -20.72 -0.44 0.00
N GLN A 38 -21.94 -0.63 -0.52
CA GLN A 38 -22.17 -1.02 -1.91
C GLN A 38 -21.69 0.04 -2.91
N ALA A 39 -21.79 1.32 -2.55
CA ALA A 39 -21.30 2.43 -3.37
C ALA A 39 -19.76 2.57 -3.37
N GLY A 40 -19.05 1.78 -2.55
CA GLY A 40 -17.61 1.94 -2.34
C GLY A 40 -17.25 3.06 -1.35
N GLU A 41 -18.25 3.67 -0.70
CA GLU A 41 -18.09 4.71 0.31
C GLU A 41 -17.76 4.09 1.68
N THR A 42 -16.71 3.27 1.73
CA THR A 42 -16.33 2.44 2.88
C THR A 42 -16.14 3.27 4.15
N GLU A 43 -15.45 4.41 4.08
CA GLU A 43 -15.19 5.25 5.26
C GLU A 43 -16.50 5.78 5.86
N TYR A 44 -17.43 6.24 5.02
CA TYR A 44 -18.73 6.73 5.47
C TYR A 44 -19.58 5.62 6.08
N ALA A 45 -19.62 4.45 5.45
CA ALA A 45 -20.32 3.27 5.97
C ALA A 45 -19.82 2.90 7.37
N VAL A 46 -18.50 2.89 7.56
CA VAL A 46 -17.82 2.54 8.82
C VAL A 46 -18.08 3.59 9.90
N VAL A 47 -18.00 4.88 9.56
CA VAL A 47 -18.31 5.97 10.50
C VAL A 47 -19.77 5.88 10.95
N LEU A 48 -20.71 5.71 10.02
CA LEU A 48 -22.13 5.55 10.36
C LEU A 48 -22.35 4.34 11.26
N ALA A 49 -21.77 3.19 10.92
CA ALA A 49 -21.88 1.98 11.73
C ALA A 49 -21.35 2.19 13.16
N ARG A 50 -20.17 2.80 13.30
CA ARG A 50 -19.55 3.07 14.60
C ARG A 50 -20.37 4.05 15.43
N ASP A 51 -20.81 5.16 14.82
CA ASP A 51 -21.57 6.20 15.51
C ASP A 51 -22.95 5.68 15.96
N LYS A 52 -23.47 4.63 15.30
CA LYS A 52 -24.69 3.91 15.68
C LYS A 52 -24.43 2.69 16.59
N GLY A 53 -23.20 2.50 17.07
CA GLY A 53 -22.82 1.41 17.96
C GLY A 53 -22.78 0.02 17.30
N LYS A 54 -22.86 -0.06 15.97
CA LYS A 54 -22.84 -1.30 15.19
C LYS A 54 -21.39 -1.72 14.86
N ILE A 55 -20.61 -2.00 15.90
CA ILE A 55 -19.16 -2.27 15.78
C ILE A 55 -18.86 -3.46 14.88
N ASP A 56 -19.58 -4.58 15.04
CA ASP A 56 -19.32 -5.80 14.24
C ASP A 56 -19.63 -5.57 12.75
N LYS A 57 -20.63 -4.72 12.45
CA LYS A 57 -20.94 -4.31 11.08
C LYS A 57 -19.82 -3.45 10.49
N ALA A 58 -19.31 -2.48 11.26
CA ALA A 58 -18.18 -1.65 10.84
C ALA A 58 -16.94 -2.49 10.53
N ILE A 59 -16.65 -3.50 11.37
CA ILE A 59 -15.55 -4.45 11.14
C ILE A 59 -15.79 -5.26 9.86
N SER A 60 -17.01 -5.75 9.65
CA SER A 60 -17.33 -6.57 8.46
C SER A 60 -17.14 -5.79 7.17
N VAL A 61 -17.64 -4.54 7.10
CA VAL A 61 -17.45 -3.64 5.94
C VAL A 61 -15.97 -3.42 5.63
N LEU A 62 -15.13 -3.25 6.66
CA LEU A 62 -13.68 -3.08 6.48
C LEU A 62 -13.00 -4.35 5.99
N VAL A 63 -13.38 -5.52 6.54
CA VAL A 63 -12.84 -6.81 6.10
C VAL A 63 -13.20 -7.08 4.64
N GLU A 64 -14.44 -6.83 4.23
CA GLU A 64 -14.88 -6.95 2.84
C GLU A 64 -14.11 -6.01 1.90
N ALA A 65 -13.75 -4.81 2.37
CA ALA A 65 -12.89 -3.88 1.65
C ALA A 65 -11.38 -4.20 1.72
N GLY A 66 -10.98 -5.25 2.45
CA GLY A 66 -9.58 -5.63 2.67
C GLY A 66 -8.80 -4.74 3.65
N ASP A 67 -9.48 -3.87 4.40
CA ASP A 67 -8.88 -2.99 5.42
C ASP A 67 -8.86 -3.65 6.81
N TYR A 68 -8.11 -4.75 6.90
CA TYR A 68 -7.88 -5.46 8.15
C TYR A 68 -7.18 -4.63 9.23
N LEU A 69 -6.28 -3.70 8.86
CA LEU A 69 -5.61 -2.84 9.84
C LEU A 69 -6.61 -1.95 10.58
N TRP A 70 -7.53 -1.30 9.86
CA TRP A 70 -8.53 -0.47 10.49
C TRP A 70 -9.58 -1.31 11.22
N ALA A 71 -9.99 -2.45 10.64
CA ALA A 71 -10.90 -3.39 11.30
C ALA A 71 -10.36 -3.81 12.68
N ALA A 72 -9.06 -4.18 12.73
CA ALA A 72 -8.39 -4.57 13.96
C ALA A 72 -8.31 -3.42 14.98
N LEU A 73 -8.10 -2.18 14.53
CA LEU A 73 -8.11 -1.00 15.41
C LEU A 73 -9.50 -0.72 15.99
N ILE A 74 -10.56 -0.83 15.19
CA ILE A 74 -11.94 -0.69 15.66
C ILE A 74 -12.25 -1.75 16.73
N ALA A 75 -11.93 -3.02 16.46
CA ALA A 75 -12.12 -4.11 17.42
C ALA A 75 -11.37 -3.82 18.74
N LYS A 76 -10.10 -3.38 18.65
CA LYS A 76 -9.30 -3.02 19.83
C LYS A 76 -9.93 -1.90 20.64
N ASN A 77 -10.36 -0.83 19.98
CA ASN A 77 -10.97 0.34 20.62
C ASN A 77 -12.33 0.01 21.26
N ALA A 78 -13.04 -1.00 20.73
CA ALA A 78 -14.25 -1.54 21.33
C ALA A 78 -13.98 -2.54 22.48
N GLY A 79 -12.72 -2.74 22.89
CA GLY A 79 -12.33 -3.68 23.95
C GLY A 79 -12.25 -5.14 23.51
N GLN A 80 -12.40 -5.44 22.21
CA GLN A 80 -12.34 -6.79 21.65
C GLN A 80 -10.88 -7.16 21.28
N ALA A 81 -10.00 -7.20 22.27
CA ALA A 81 -8.56 -7.40 22.05
C ALA A 81 -8.22 -8.71 21.30
N SER A 82 -8.90 -9.80 21.63
CA SER A 82 -8.72 -11.10 20.96
C SER A 82 -9.10 -11.04 19.49
N ARG A 83 -10.24 -10.40 19.17
CA ARG A 83 -10.70 -10.22 17.79
C ARG A 83 -9.77 -9.32 16.99
N SER A 84 -9.25 -8.26 17.62
CA SER A 84 -8.22 -7.41 17.01
C SER A 84 -6.97 -8.20 16.61
N GLN A 85 -6.50 -9.09 17.48
CA GLN A 85 -5.34 -9.96 17.19
C GLN A 85 -5.64 -10.94 16.05
N GLU A 86 -6.83 -11.53 15.99
CA GLU A 86 -7.26 -12.37 14.86
C GLU A 86 -7.26 -11.59 13.55
N LEU A 87 -7.85 -10.39 13.53
CA LEU A 87 -7.91 -9.52 12.35
C LEU A 87 -6.53 -9.10 11.86
N TYR A 88 -5.57 -8.84 12.76
CA TYR A 88 -4.19 -8.60 12.35
C TYR A 88 -3.52 -9.83 11.71
N ARG A 89 -3.81 -11.05 12.18
CA ARG A 89 -3.27 -12.29 11.57
C ARG A 89 -3.90 -12.57 10.21
N GLU A 90 -5.22 -12.45 10.11
CA GLU A 90 -5.96 -12.57 8.84
C GLU A 90 -5.44 -11.52 7.84
N GLY A 91 -5.32 -10.26 8.28
CA GLY A 91 -4.79 -9.16 7.48
C GLY A 91 -3.35 -9.37 7.03
N LEU A 92 -2.47 -9.85 7.91
CA LEU A 92 -1.09 -10.17 7.55
C LEU A 92 -1.03 -11.14 6.37
N GLN A 93 -1.79 -12.24 6.45
CA GLN A 93 -1.86 -13.21 5.36
C GLN A 93 -2.41 -12.58 4.07
N TYR A 94 -3.56 -11.88 4.17
CA TYR A 94 -4.18 -11.20 3.04
C TYR A 94 -3.23 -10.21 2.35
N TYR A 95 -2.50 -9.39 3.12
CA TYR A 95 -1.56 -8.41 2.57
C TYR A 95 -0.34 -9.04 1.91
N ILE A 96 0.13 -10.20 2.41
CA ILE A 96 1.21 -10.94 1.75
C ILE A 96 0.70 -11.49 0.41
N ASP A 97 -0.47 -12.12 0.40
CA ASP A 97 -1.05 -12.74 -0.80
C ASP A 97 -1.35 -11.70 -1.90
N MET A 98 -1.73 -10.49 -1.51
CA MET A 98 -1.97 -9.36 -2.41
C MET A 98 -0.71 -8.52 -2.69
N GLU A 99 0.47 -8.97 -2.24
CA GLU A 99 1.77 -8.27 -2.38
C GLU A 99 1.77 -6.83 -1.80
N MET A 100 0.88 -6.54 -0.85
CA MET A 100 0.77 -5.26 -0.15
C MET A 100 1.73 -5.18 1.05
N PHE A 101 3.03 -5.37 0.80
CA PHE A 101 4.03 -5.61 1.85
C PHE A 101 4.13 -4.51 2.91
N GLY A 102 3.91 -3.23 2.57
CA GLY A 102 3.88 -2.14 3.57
C GLY A 102 2.77 -2.31 4.62
N ARG A 103 1.60 -2.82 4.21
CA ARG A 103 0.50 -3.14 5.14
C ARG A 103 0.78 -4.44 5.91
N ALA A 104 1.39 -5.43 5.26
CA ALA A 104 1.84 -6.66 5.92
C ALA A 104 2.82 -6.37 7.06
N VAL A 105 3.82 -5.50 6.83
CA VAL A 105 4.77 -5.03 7.86
C VAL A 105 4.03 -4.37 9.03
N SER A 106 3.05 -3.51 8.73
CA SER A 106 2.25 -2.85 9.77
C SER A 106 1.48 -3.86 10.63
N ALA A 107 0.89 -4.89 10.01
CA ALA A 107 0.20 -5.96 10.73
C ALA A 107 1.16 -6.83 11.57
N ALA A 108 2.30 -7.22 11.00
CA ALA A 108 3.35 -7.99 11.69
C ALA A 108 3.89 -7.23 12.92
N THR A 109 4.09 -5.92 12.78
CA THR A 109 4.52 -5.03 13.86
C THR A 109 3.46 -4.96 14.97
N ALA A 110 2.18 -4.81 14.61
CA ALA A 110 1.08 -4.78 15.57
C ALA A 110 0.90 -6.12 16.33
N LEU A 111 1.27 -7.24 15.70
CA LEU A 111 1.31 -8.57 16.32
C LEU A 111 2.55 -8.79 17.19
N GLY A 112 3.54 -7.90 17.15
CA GLY A 112 4.80 -8.05 17.87
C GLY A 112 5.65 -9.22 17.36
N LEU A 113 5.62 -9.49 16.04
CA LEU A 113 6.47 -10.51 15.43
C LEU A 113 7.95 -10.11 15.51
N SER A 114 8.84 -11.08 15.31
CA SER A 114 10.28 -10.84 15.42
C SER A 114 10.77 -9.87 14.33
N PRO A 115 11.87 -9.12 14.61
CA PRO A 115 12.49 -8.25 13.62
C PRO A 115 12.84 -8.98 12.32
N ASP A 116 13.33 -10.23 12.40
CA ASP A 116 13.68 -11.03 11.22
C ASP A 116 12.49 -11.24 10.27
N VAL A 117 11.29 -11.51 10.82
CA VAL A 117 10.06 -11.66 10.00
C VAL A 117 9.67 -10.34 9.35
N ILE A 118 9.83 -9.23 10.07
CA ILE A 118 9.53 -7.89 9.54
C ILE A 118 10.52 -7.52 8.42
N ASP A 119 11.81 -7.81 8.61
CA ASP A 119 12.86 -7.57 7.62
C ASP A 119 12.64 -8.40 6.34
N ASP A 120 12.21 -9.66 6.46
CA ASP A 120 11.88 -10.50 5.31
C ASP A 120 10.71 -9.93 4.50
N LEU A 121 9.69 -9.37 5.17
CA LEU A 121 8.58 -8.67 4.50
C LEU A 121 9.06 -7.40 3.79
N TYR A 122 9.95 -6.62 4.41
CA TYR A 122 10.55 -5.46 3.76
C TYR A 122 11.34 -5.84 2.51
N ARG A 123 12.19 -6.88 2.58
CA ARG A 123 12.96 -7.36 1.43
C ARG A 123 12.04 -7.84 0.31
N SER A 124 10.96 -8.53 0.66
CA SER A 124 9.95 -8.98 -0.32
C SER A 124 9.27 -7.78 -1.01
N GLY A 125 8.95 -6.72 -0.26
CA GLY A 125 8.42 -5.47 -0.80
C GLY A 125 9.39 -4.80 -1.78
N ILE A 126 10.66 -4.63 -1.39
CA ILE A 126 11.70 -4.07 -2.26
C ILE A 126 11.84 -4.89 -3.54
N ALA A 127 11.91 -6.21 -3.42
CA ALA A 127 12.02 -7.11 -4.57
C ALA A 127 10.79 -7.04 -5.49
N ARG A 128 9.60 -6.75 -4.96
CA ARG A 128 8.38 -6.58 -5.76
C ARG A 128 8.35 -5.25 -6.51
N GLU A 129 8.73 -4.16 -5.85
CA GLU A 129 8.78 -2.82 -6.44
C GLU A 129 9.89 -2.71 -7.50
N SER A 130 11.02 -3.40 -7.28
CA SER A 130 12.13 -3.40 -8.23
C SER A 130 11.85 -4.16 -9.52
N ARG A 131 10.87 -5.08 -9.56
CA ARG A 131 10.50 -5.82 -10.79
C ARG A 131 9.99 -4.93 -11.91
N ASP A 132 9.28 -3.86 -11.56
CA ASP A 132 8.71 -2.92 -12.54
C ASP A 132 9.66 -1.76 -12.85
N THR A 133 10.81 -1.69 -12.17
CA THR A 133 11.88 -0.76 -12.51
C THR A 133 12.72 -1.42 -13.59
N ASP A 134 12.71 -0.87 -14.81
CA ASP A 134 13.58 -1.35 -15.90
C ASP A 134 15.03 -0.94 -15.62
N LEU A 135 15.64 -1.65 -14.68
CA LEU A 135 17.03 -1.53 -14.29
C LEU A 135 17.94 -1.88 -15.47
N ALA A 136 17.51 -2.76 -16.37
CA ALA A 136 18.23 -3.09 -17.59
C ALA A 136 18.28 -1.87 -18.53
N HIS A 137 17.14 -1.22 -18.79
CA HIS A 137 17.10 0.00 -19.60
C HIS A 137 17.86 1.16 -18.95
N SER A 138 17.78 1.29 -17.62
CA SER A 138 18.55 2.30 -16.88
C SER A 138 20.06 2.04 -17.00
N ARG A 139 20.49 0.78 -16.93
CA ARG A 139 21.87 0.36 -17.14
C ARG A 139 22.33 0.65 -18.57
N ASP A 140 21.53 0.30 -19.57
CA ASP A 140 21.84 0.54 -20.98
C ASP A 140 21.99 2.06 -21.26
N MET A 141 21.15 2.89 -20.65
CA MET A 141 21.25 4.35 -20.74
C MET A 141 22.54 4.90 -20.08
N ILE A 142 22.94 4.36 -18.93
CA ILE A 142 24.20 4.71 -18.27
C ILE A 142 25.40 4.29 -19.14
N GLU A 143 25.35 3.09 -19.73
CA GLU A 143 26.41 2.61 -20.61
C GLU A 143 26.55 3.48 -21.86
N CYS A 144 25.43 3.86 -22.48
CA CYS A 144 25.41 4.78 -23.62
C CYS A 144 25.99 6.16 -23.27
N ALA A 145 25.67 6.68 -22.09
CA ALA A 145 26.22 7.95 -21.60
C ALA A 145 27.74 7.87 -21.36
N MET A 146 28.22 6.76 -20.78
CA MET A 146 29.65 6.52 -20.58
C MET A 146 30.40 6.37 -21.90
N GLN A 147 29.86 5.63 -22.88
CA GLN A 147 30.44 5.53 -24.22
C GLN A 147 30.51 6.88 -24.93
N SER A 148 29.46 7.70 -24.79
CA SER A 148 29.42 9.06 -25.35
C SER A 148 30.46 9.97 -24.69
N LEU A 149 30.64 9.85 -23.36
CA LEU A 149 31.66 10.57 -22.62
C LEU A 149 33.07 10.18 -23.07
N ASP A 150 33.36 8.88 -23.20
CA ASP A 150 34.65 8.37 -23.72
C ASP A 150 34.95 8.96 -25.10
N LEU A 151 33.99 8.90 -26.02
CA LEU A 151 34.15 9.46 -27.37
C LEU A 151 34.45 10.97 -27.36
N SER A 152 33.86 11.71 -26.42
CA SER A 152 34.08 13.15 -26.28
C SER A 152 35.45 13.51 -25.69
N LEU A 153 36.06 12.58 -24.96
CA LEU A 153 37.38 12.75 -24.34
C LEU A 153 38.51 12.28 -25.27
N LEU A 154 38.22 11.41 -26.26
CA LEU A 154 39.23 10.92 -27.22
C LEU A 154 39.99 12.08 -27.90
N GLY A 155 41.31 12.05 -27.80
CA GLY A 155 42.20 13.05 -28.38
C GLY A 155 42.40 14.32 -27.54
N ARG A 156 41.77 14.41 -26.36
CA ARG A 156 42.11 15.41 -25.34
C ARG A 156 43.22 14.87 -24.46
N GLU A 157 44.30 15.65 -24.34
CA GLU A 157 45.49 15.28 -23.57
C GLU A 157 45.66 16.13 -22.30
N ASP A 158 44.66 16.96 -21.94
CA ASP A 158 44.70 17.68 -20.68
C ASP A 158 44.54 16.74 -19.48
N GLU A 159 45.18 17.11 -18.37
CA GLU A 159 45.27 16.32 -17.14
C GLU A 159 43.88 15.90 -16.62
N LEU A 160 42.90 16.80 -16.70
CA LEU A 160 41.53 16.54 -16.30
C LEU A 160 40.86 15.46 -17.17
N SER A 161 41.07 15.50 -18.48
CA SER A 161 40.52 14.50 -19.42
C SER A 161 41.12 13.11 -19.19
N LEU A 162 42.41 13.02 -18.86
CA LEU A 162 43.08 11.76 -18.52
C LEU A 162 42.58 11.17 -17.19
N GLU A 163 42.39 12.00 -16.17
CA GLU A 163 41.79 11.58 -14.90
C GLU A 163 40.36 11.08 -15.08
N LEU A 164 39.55 11.77 -15.88
CA LEU A 164 38.17 11.38 -16.20
C LEU A 164 38.13 10.05 -16.96
N MET A 165 38.96 9.85 -17.99
CA MET A 165 39.04 8.56 -18.70
C MET A 165 39.39 7.41 -17.76
N LYS A 166 40.36 7.63 -16.87
CA LYS A 166 40.77 6.62 -15.90
C LYS A 166 39.63 6.29 -14.93
N ALA A 167 38.92 7.29 -14.42
CA ALA A 167 37.78 7.09 -13.53
C ALA A 167 36.63 6.33 -14.23
N VAL A 168 36.33 6.64 -15.49
CA VAL A 168 35.31 5.94 -16.28
C VAL A 168 35.69 4.47 -16.48
N GLN A 169 36.96 4.19 -16.81
CA GLN A 169 37.46 2.83 -16.98
C GLN A 169 37.40 2.03 -15.68
N GLU A 170 37.81 2.61 -14.55
CA GLU A 170 37.72 1.97 -13.23
C GLU A 170 36.27 1.64 -12.84
N GLN A 171 35.31 2.53 -13.16
CA GLN A 171 33.90 2.24 -12.91
C GLN A 171 33.36 1.11 -13.80
N ARG A 172 33.75 1.04 -15.08
CA ARG A 172 33.36 -0.09 -15.95
C ARG A 172 33.87 -1.43 -15.45
N GLU A 173 35.12 -1.46 -14.98
CA GLU A 173 35.73 -2.69 -14.46
C GLU A 173 35.03 -3.19 -13.20
N ARG A 174 34.59 -2.27 -12.32
CA ARG A 174 33.76 -2.60 -11.15
C ARG A 174 32.39 -3.14 -11.54
N MET A 175 31.69 -2.47 -12.46
CA MET A 175 30.39 -2.96 -12.93
C MET A 175 30.48 -4.36 -13.56
N ALA A 176 31.56 -4.64 -14.31
CA ALA A 176 31.80 -5.94 -14.92
C ALA A 176 32.21 -7.04 -13.92
N SER A 177 32.76 -6.68 -12.75
CA SER A 177 33.00 -7.65 -11.66
C SER A 177 31.72 -7.99 -10.93
N ASP A 178 30.87 -6.99 -10.66
CA ASP A 178 29.61 -7.18 -9.93
C ASP A 178 28.65 -8.09 -10.73
N GLU A 179 28.59 -7.94 -12.06
CA GLU A 179 27.80 -8.81 -12.95
C GLU A 179 28.28 -10.28 -13.03
N LYS A 180 29.54 -10.55 -12.65
CA LYS A 180 30.08 -11.93 -12.62
C LYS A 180 29.82 -12.62 -11.28
N GLU A 181 29.59 -11.87 -10.22
CA GLU A 181 29.25 -12.39 -8.90
C GLU A 181 27.75 -12.68 -8.76
N GLU A 182 26.90 -12.06 -9.59
CA GLU A 182 25.44 -12.29 -9.63
C GLU A 182 24.99 -13.46 -10.55
N LYS A 183 25.91 -14.20 -11.18
CA LYS A 183 25.63 -15.38 -12.03
C LYS A 183 26.08 -16.70 -11.39
#